data_AF-A0A8C4WD50-F1
#
_entry.id   AF-A0A8C4WD50-F1
#
_cell.length_a   1.000
_cell.length_b   1.000
_cell.length_c   1.000
_cell.angle_alpha   90.00
_cell.angle_beta   90.00
_cell.angle_gamma   90.00
#
_symmetry.space_group_name_H-M   'P 1'
#
loop_
_entity.id
_entity.type
_entity.pdbx_description
1 polymer ?
#
loop_
_entity_poly.entity_id
_entity_poly.type
_entity_poly.pdbx_seq_one_letter_code
_entity_poly.pdbx_strand_id
1 'polypeptide(L)'
;MVRAKSWTLRKHFEGFPKTSDFELKEVELPKLKDGDVLFESVFLSVDPYMRPYSRTMMKEGDIMIGSQVARVMESKNPTYPVGTYVVANSGWTTHFISDGKDLQLLPSWPEKIPRSLALGTVGMPGLTAYFGLFEICKIRAGDTVLVNAAAGAVGSVVGQLAKIGGCKVVGSAGSDKKVAYLKQIGFDEAFNYKTVGSLEEALRKASPDGYNCYFDNVGGEFSSIALHQMKKFGRIAVCGAISGYNDTVPQKGPYIQGPVLWNQLYMEGFIYSRWNDRREEVLKILLRWVLEVRGVTVPQTTVRELMLLPFSQMPVYANKSQVCSHTLLFHTQPVPLAGDMGVGWVCVSIKACRIQYRREE
;
A
#
# COMPACT_ATOMS: atom_id res chain seq x y z
N MET A 1 -5.13 -15.04 -30.80
CA MET A 1 -4.74 -13.67 -30.39
C MET A 1 -5.30 -13.43 -29.00
N VAL A 2 -4.56 -12.74 -28.13
CA VAL A 2 -4.90 -12.58 -26.71
C VAL A 2 -5.66 -11.28 -26.53
N ARG A 3 -6.80 -11.32 -25.83
CA ARG A 3 -7.57 -10.12 -25.49
C ARG A 3 -7.23 -9.64 -24.10
N ALA A 4 -6.79 -8.39 -24.00
CA ALA A 4 -6.54 -7.71 -22.74
C ALA A 4 -7.74 -6.85 -22.37
N LYS A 5 -8.17 -6.95 -21.11
CA LYS A 5 -9.07 -5.98 -20.47
C LYS A 5 -8.24 -4.99 -19.67
N SER A 6 -8.48 -3.70 -19.90
CA SER A 6 -7.74 -2.59 -19.27
C SER A 6 -8.71 -1.53 -18.76
N TRP A 7 -8.48 -1.03 -17.55
CA TRP A 7 -9.17 0.16 -17.05
C TRP A 7 -8.43 1.39 -17.55
N THR A 8 -9.13 2.31 -18.20
CA THR A 8 -8.58 3.60 -18.65
C THR A 8 -9.18 4.75 -17.85
N LEU A 9 -8.38 5.80 -17.65
CA LEU A 9 -8.84 7.05 -17.07
C LEU A 9 -9.77 7.75 -18.06
N ARG A 10 -11.06 7.82 -17.77
CA ARG A 10 -12.03 8.53 -18.62
C ARG A 10 -12.05 10.02 -18.33
N LYS A 11 -11.95 10.38 -17.05
CA LYS A 11 -11.91 11.77 -16.60
C LYS A 11 -10.94 11.93 -15.44
N HIS A 12 -10.25 13.06 -15.41
CA HIS A 12 -9.46 13.41 -14.24
C HIS A 12 -10.33 13.49 -12.98
N PHE A 13 -9.79 13.06 -11.84
CA PHE A 13 -10.54 13.07 -10.60
C PHE A 13 -10.85 14.50 -10.16
N GLU A 14 -12.10 14.71 -9.73
CA GLU A 14 -12.58 15.91 -9.05
C GLU A 14 -13.22 15.50 -7.74
N GLY A 15 -12.58 15.86 -6.63
CA GLY A 15 -12.94 15.31 -5.34
C GLY A 15 -12.54 13.84 -5.24
N PHE A 16 -13.39 13.04 -4.59
CA PHE A 16 -13.18 11.59 -4.52
C PHE A 16 -13.39 10.95 -5.90
N PRO A 17 -12.54 10.00 -6.31
CA PRO A 17 -12.74 9.25 -7.55
C PRO A 17 -14.08 8.52 -7.56
N LYS A 18 -14.73 8.53 -8.72
CA LYS A 18 -16.02 7.89 -8.98
C LYS A 18 -15.83 6.80 -10.02
N THR A 19 -16.73 5.82 -10.03
CA THR A 19 -16.72 4.76 -11.06
C THR A 19 -16.82 5.33 -12.48
N SER A 20 -17.51 6.46 -12.65
CA SER A 20 -17.65 7.19 -13.91
C SER A 20 -16.35 7.80 -14.46
N ASP A 21 -15.33 7.92 -13.62
CA ASP A 21 -14.02 8.48 -13.98
C ASP A 21 -13.14 7.43 -14.68
N PHE A 22 -13.61 6.18 -14.72
CA PHE A 22 -12.94 5.05 -15.35
C PHE A 22 -13.80 4.47 -16.47
N GLU A 23 -13.13 3.80 -17.41
CA GLU A 23 -13.77 3.03 -18.48
C GLU A 23 -13.04 1.69 -18.64
N LEU A 24 -13.77 0.59 -18.78
CA LEU A 24 -13.19 -0.72 -19.07
C LEU A 24 -13.13 -0.92 -20.58
N LYS A 25 -11.92 -1.09 -21.13
CA LYS A 25 -11.70 -1.37 -22.55
C LYS A 25 -11.21 -2.79 -22.74
N GLU A 26 -11.68 -3.44 -23.80
CA GLU A 26 -11.16 -4.72 -24.28
C GLU A 26 -10.39 -4.47 -25.57
N VAL A 27 -9.14 -4.92 -25.61
CA VAL A 27 -8.21 -4.69 -26.71
C VAL A 27 -7.55 -6.00 -27.11
N GLU A 28 -7.43 -6.24 -28.40
CA GLU A 28 -6.68 -7.38 -28.92
C GLU A 28 -5.19 -7.04 -29.00
N LEU A 29 -4.36 -7.84 -28.33
CA LEU A 29 -2.91 -7.62 -28.32
C LEU A 29 -2.28 -8.10 -29.64
N PRO A 30 -1.28 -7.37 -30.16
CA PRO A 30 -0.55 -7.78 -31.36
C PRO A 30 0.22 -9.08 -31.13
N LYS A 31 0.70 -9.70 -32.21
CA LYS A 31 1.63 -10.84 -32.12
C LYS A 31 2.97 -10.39 -31.53
N LEU A 32 3.62 -11.28 -30.78
CA LEU A 32 4.93 -11.03 -30.18
C LEU A 32 6.02 -10.85 -31.24
N LYS A 33 6.82 -9.79 -31.09
CA LYS A 33 8.05 -9.55 -31.83
C LYS A 33 9.22 -10.20 -31.10
N ASP A 34 10.38 -10.27 -31.75
CA ASP A 34 11.57 -10.86 -31.14
C ASP A 34 12.03 -9.98 -29.96
N GLY A 35 12.33 -10.61 -28.82
CA GLY A 35 12.60 -9.92 -27.56
C GLY A 35 11.35 -9.59 -26.73
N ASP A 36 10.14 -9.68 -27.29
CA ASP A 36 8.90 -9.43 -26.55
C ASP A 36 8.53 -10.58 -25.61
N VAL A 37 7.79 -10.25 -24.57
CA VAL A 37 7.23 -11.18 -23.58
C VAL A 37 5.78 -10.82 -23.32
N LEU A 38 4.89 -11.82 -23.41
CA LEU A 38 3.49 -11.69 -23.05
C LEU A 38 3.29 -12.09 -21.59
N PHE A 39 2.58 -11.25 -20.85
CA PHE A 39 2.27 -11.45 -19.45
C PHE A 39 0.76 -11.52 -19.19
N GLU A 40 0.39 -12.32 -18.19
CA GLU A 40 -0.91 -12.28 -17.52
C GLU A 40 -0.73 -11.64 -16.14
N SER A 41 -1.51 -10.61 -15.85
CA SER A 41 -1.50 -9.93 -14.57
C SER A 41 -2.25 -10.78 -13.53
N VAL A 42 -1.60 -11.04 -12.40
CA VAL A 42 -2.13 -11.87 -11.31
C VAL A 42 -2.63 -11.00 -10.16
N PHE A 43 -1.91 -9.91 -9.89
CA PHE A 43 -2.28 -8.93 -8.88
C PHE A 43 -2.03 -7.51 -9.36
N LEU A 44 -2.92 -6.58 -9.01
CA LEU A 44 -2.76 -5.14 -9.24
C LEU A 44 -2.62 -4.38 -7.91
N SER A 45 -1.73 -3.39 -7.87
CA SER A 45 -1.64 -2.45 -6.76
C SER A 45 -2.63 -1.29 -6.94
N VAL A 46 -3.17 -0.80 -5.82
CA VAL A 46 -4.02 0.40 -5.75
C VAL A 46 -3.46 1.32 -4.67
N ASP A 47 -2.87 2.43 -5.11
CA ASP A 47 -2.06 3.28 -4.25
C ASP A 47 -2.60 4.72 -4.16
N PRO A 48 -2.49 5.39 -2.99
CA PRO A 48 -2.99 6.76 -2.82
C PRO A 48 -2.41 7.79 -3.80
N TYR A 49 -1.15 7.64 -4.21
CA TYR A 49 -0.47 8.57 -5.13
C TYR A 49 -1.16 8.65 -6.50
N MET A 50 -1.94 7.62 -6.86
CA MET A 50 -2.69 7.58 -8.12
C MET A 50 -3.69 8.74 -8.24
N ARG A 51 -4.15 9.29 -7.09
CA ARG A 51 -5.08 10.43 -7.06
C ARG A 51 -4.46 11.71 -7.64
N PRO A 52 -3.38 12.28 -7.06
CA PRO A 52 -2.75 13.45 -7.65
C PRO A 52 -2.16 13.17 -9.05
N TYR A 53 -1.66 11.94 -9.28
CA TYR A 53 -1.05 11.58 -10.57
C TYR A 53 -2.03 11.51 -11.72
N SER A 54 -3.33 11.34 -11.44
CA SER A 54 -4.37 11.47 -12.46
C SER A 54 -4.19 12.75 -13.27
N ARG A 55 -3.91 13.90 -12.65
CA ARG A 55 -3.75 15.19 -13.36
C ARG A 55 -2.32 15.51 -13.75
N THR A 56 -1.33 15.03 -13.00
CA THR A 56 0.07 15.43 -13.20
C THR A 56 0.86 14.50 -14.11
N MET A 57 0.42 13.23 -14.26
CA MET A 57 1.19 12.18 -14.94
C MET A 57 0.38 11.38 -15.95
N MET A 58 -0.93 11.63 -16.09
CA MET A 58 -1.82 10.90 -16.98
C MET A 58 -2.62 11.84 -17.88
N LYS A 59 -3.17 11.28 -18.96
CA LYS A 59 -4.16 11.88 -19.83
C LYS A 59 -5.44 11.03 -19.86
N GLU A 60 -6.57 11.65 -20.15
CA GLU A 60 -7.80 10.90 -20.43
C GLU A 60 -7.57 9.94 -21.62
N GLY A 61 -8.00 8.69 -21.46
CA GLY A 61 -7.77 7.58 -22.39
C GLY A 61 -6.60 6.67 -22.00
N ASP A 62 -5.67 7.13 -21.15
CA ASP A 62 -4.54 6.31 -20.69
C ASP A 62 -5.03 5.13 -19.84
N ILE A 63 -4.34 3.99 -19.91
CA ILE A 63 -4.53 2.89 -18.95
C ILE A 63 -4.20 3.42 -17.56
N MET A 64 -5.07 3.10 -16.59
CA MET A 64 -4.89 3.54 -15.21
C MET A 64 -3.53 3.10 -14.68
N ILE A 65 -2.73 4.04 -14.19
CA ILE A 65 -1.38 3.76 -13.70
C ILE A 65 -1.42 2.78 -12.52
N GLY A 66 -0.39 1.96 -12.41
CA GLY A 66 -0.26 0.99 -11.33
C GLY A 66 0.81 -0.03 -11.60
N SER A 67 1.30 -0.61 -10.50
CA SER A 67 2.20 -1.75 -10.54
C SER A 67 1.41 -3.06 -10.41
N GLN A 68 1.96 -4.14 -10.94
CA GLN A 68 1.33 -5.44 -10.95
C GLN A 68 2.34 -6.57 -10.79
N VAL A 69 1.91 -7.66 -10.16
CA VAL A 69 2.61 -8.94 -10.25
C VAL A 69 2.02 -9.70 -11.41
N ALA A 70 2.86 -10.05 -12.37
CA ALA A 70 2.45 -10.70 -13.60
C ALA A 70 3.27 -11.96 -13.87
N ARG A 71 2.65 -12.91 -14.56
CA ARG A 71 3.23 -14.20 -14.94
C ARG A 71 3.46 -14.24 -16.45
N VAL A 72 4.63 -14.70 -16.87
CA VAL A 72 4.93 -14.92 -18.29
C VAL A 72 4.02 -16.02 -18.85
N MET A 73 3.32 -15.69 -19.93
CA MET A 73 2.45 -16.59 -20.69
C MET A 73 3.14 -17.17 -21.92
N GLU A 74 3.84 -16.30 -22.65
CA GLU A 74 4.59 -16.63 -23.87
C GLU A 74 5.80 -15.68 -23.93
N SER A 75 6.93 -16.14 -24.45
CA SER A 75 8.16 -15.34 -24.46
C SER A 75 9.00 -15.61 -25.69
N LYS A 76 9.45 -14.52 -26.33
CA LYS A 76 10.53 -14.50 -27.31
C LYS A 76 11.81 -13.88 -26.73
N ASN A 77 11.93 -13.88 -25.40
CA ASN A 77 13.08 -13.37 -24.66
C ASN A 77 13.59 -14.44 -23.68
N PRO A 78 14.81 -14.98 -23.88
CA PRO A 78 15.32 -16.09 -23.05
C PRO A 78 15.50 -15.72 -21.57
N THR A 79 15.57 -14.43 -21.25
CA THR A 79 15.64 -13.93 -19.85
C THR A 79 14.35 -14.18 -19.08
N TYR A 80 13.22 -14.33 -19.78
CA TYR A 80 11.90 -14.49 -19.19
C TYR A 80 11.23 -15.79 -19.66
N PRO A 81 11.63 -16.96 -19.11
CA PRO A 81 10.96 -18.23 -19.40
C PRO A 81 9.47 -18.20 -19.01
N VAL A 82 8.65 -18.97 -19.73
CA VAL A 82 7.22 -19.15 -19.41
C VAL A 82 7.02 -19.59 -17.97
N GLY A 83 6.05 -18.99 -17.27
CA GLY A 83 5.78 -19.25 -15.85
C GLY A 83 6.57 -18.37 -14.89
N THR A 84 7.58 -17.62 -15.35
CA THR A 84 8.31 -16.64 -14.53
C THR A 84 7.37 -15.54 -14.05
N TYR A 85 7.60 -15.04 -12.82
CA TYR A 85 6.87 -13.91 -12.27
C TYR A 85 7.73 -12.65 -12.23
N VAL A 86 7.10 -11.51 -12.48
CA VAL A 86 7.72 -10.18 -12.42
C VAL A 86 6.81 -9.21 -11.66
N VAL A 87 7.41 -8.13 -11.14
CA VAL A 87 6.68 -6.88 -10.90
C VAL A 87 6.89 -5.98 -12.11
N ALA A 88 5.80 -5.43 -12.64
CA ALA A 88 5.78 -4.54 -13.81
C ALA A 88 4.93 -3.30 -13.55
N ASN A 89 5.25 -2.18 -14.20
CA ASN A 89 4.47 -0.94 -14.15
C ASN A 89 3.64 -0.74 -15.43
N SER A 90 2.78 -1.69 -15.76
CA SER A 90 2.01 -1.66 -17.03
C SER A 90 0.56 -1.18 -16.86
N GLY A 91 0.24 -0.64 -15.68
CA GLY A 91 -1.10 -0.16 -15.36
C GLY A 91 -2.10 -1.28 -15.09
N TRP A 92 -3.36 -0.90 -14.93
CA TRP A 92 -4.46 -1.81 -14.62
C TRP A 92 -4.96 -2.51 -15.88
N THR A 93 -4.26 -3.58 -16.23
CA THR A 93 -4.63 -4.46 -17.33
C THR A 93 -4.50 -5.93 -16.93
N THR A 94 -5.24 -6.80 -17.61
CA THR A 94 -5.18 -8.25 -17.42
C THR A 94 -4.04 -8.92 -18.19
N HIS A 95 -3.62 -8.34 -19.31
CA HIS A 95 -2.55 -8.85 -20.14
C HIS A 95 -1.80 -7.70 -20.81
N PHE A 96 -0.49 -7.86 -20.99
CA PHE A 96 0.33 -6.86 -21.67
C PHE A 96 1.54 -7.52 -22.32
N ILE A 97 2.10 -6.84 -23.32
CA ILE A 97 3.37 -7.19 -23.94
C ILE A 97 4.43 -6.19 -23.46
N SER A 98 5.61 -6.69 -23.12
CA SER A 98 6.78 -5.86 -22.77
C SER A 98 7.99 -6.33 -23.57
N ASP A 99 8.88 -5.40 -23.88
CA ASP A 99 10.19 -5.65 -24.51
C ASP A 99 11.24 -6.20 -23.51
N GLY A 100 10.82 -6.48 -22.27
CA GLY A 100 11.67 -7.01 -21.20
C GLY A 100 12.41 -5.95 -20.38
N LYS A 101 12.24 -4.65 -20.68
CA LYS A 101 12.84 -3.55 -19.90
C LYS A 101 11.99 -3.16 -18.70
N ASP A 102 12.65 -2.61 -17.67
CA ASP A 102 12.02 -2.09 -16.44
C ASP A 102 11.12 -3.09 -15.69
N LEU A 103 11.41 -4.39 -15.85
CA LEU A 103 10.75 -5.47 -15.11
C LEU A 103 11.61 -5.88 -13.92
N GLN A 104 10.96 -6.08 -12.78
CA GLN A 104 11.61 -6.68 -11.61
C GLN A 104 11.32 -8.18 -11.58
N LEU A 105 12.32 -8.98 -11.90
CA LEU A 105 12.28 -10.43 -11.83
C LEU A 105 12.05 -10.94 -10.39
N LEU A 106 11.22 -11.98 -10.23
CA LEU A 106 10.96 -12.68 -8.95
C LEU A 106 11.34 -14.18 -8.98
N PRO A 107 12.55 -14.56 -9.46
CA PRO A 107 12.89 -15.97 -9.73
C PRO A 107 13.05 -16.81 -8.48
N SER A 108 13.42 -16.19 -7.35
CA SER A 108 13.66 -16.88 -6.07
C SER A 108 12.60 -16.56 -5.02
N TRP A 109 11.37 -16.27 -5.45
CA TRP A 109 10.29 -15.96 -4.52
C TRP A 109 9.91 -17.22 -3.70
N PRO A 110 9.99 -17.20 -2.36
CA PRO A 110 9.72 -18.40 -1.56
C PRO A 110 8.27 -18.86 -1.71
N GLU A 111 8.04 -20.15 -1.97
CA GLU A 111 6.72 -20.69 -2.32
C GLU A 111 5.63 -20.41 -1.28
N LYS A 112 5.99 -20.43 0.01
CA LYS A 112 5.06 -20.21 1.13
C LYS A 112 4.68 -18.74 1.32
N ILE A 113 5.33 -17.81 0.61
CA ILE A 113 5.08 -16.38 0.70
C ILE A 113 4.15 -15.96 -0.44
N PRO A 114 3.01 -15.30 -0.20
CA PRO A 114 2.16 -14.81 -1.28
C PRO A 114 2.92 -13.80 -2.14
N ARG A 115 2.89 -14.01 -3.46
CA ARG A 115 3.55 -13.11 -4.43
C ARG A 115 2.99 -11.69 -4.41
N SER A 116 1.75 -11.48 -3.95
CA SER A 116 1.16 -10.16 -3.76
C SER A 116 1.98 -9.25 -2.82
N LEU A 117 2.78 -9.81 -1.91
CA LEU A 117 3.66 -9.02 -1.04
C LEU A 117 4.77 -8.29 -1.81
N ALA A 118 5.06 -8.69 -3.06
CA ALA A 118 5.98 -7.96 -3.94
C ALA A 118 5.44 -6.57 -4.36
N LEU A 119 4.14 -6.31 -4.18
CA LEU A 119 3.51 -5.00 -4.37
C LEU A 119 3.35 -4.22 -3.06
N GLY A 120 3.65 -4.85 -1.92
CA GLY A 120 3.42 -4.31 -0.58
C GLY A 120 4.69 -4.30 0.27
N THR A 121 4.73 -5.13 1.31
CA THR A 121 5.81 -5.20 2.29
C THR A 121 7.18 -5.50 1.69
N VAL A 122 7.26 -6.28 0.62
CA VAL A 122 8.50 -6.58 -0.11
C VAL A 122 8.45 -5.91 -1.48
N GLY A 123 7.95 -4.68 -1.50
CA GLY A 123 7.73 -3.86 -2.69
C GLY A 123 7.88 -2.38 -2.37
N MET A 124 7.29 -1.53 -3.20
CA MET A 124 7.36 -0.07 -3.05
C MET A 124 6.90 0.43 -1.66
N PRO A 125 5.78 -0.04 -1.08
CA PRO A 125 5.37 0.39 0.26
C PRO A 125 6.39 0.03 1.36
N GLY A 126 6.99 -1.16 1.28
CA GLY A 126 8.04 -1.59 2.20
C GLY A 126 9.32 -0.77 2.08
N LEU A 127 9.76 -0.48 0.85
CA LEU A 127 10.89 0.41 0.59
C LEU A 127 10.64 1.82 1.14
N THR A 128 9.43 2.34 0.95
CA THR A 128 9.00 3.65 1.46
C THR A 128 9.05 3.68 2.99
N ALA A 129 8.55 2.63 3.64
CA ALA A 129 8.62 2.50 5.09
C ALA A 129 10.07 2.43 5.60
N TYR A 130 10.90 1.60 4.97
CA TYR A 130 12.29 1.41 5.36
C TYR A 130 13.09 2.71 5.26
N PHE A 131 13.11 3.35 4.08
CA PHE A 131 13.92 4.54 3.91
C PHE A 131 13.39 5.74 4.70
N GLY A 132 12.07 5.92 4.78
CA GLY A 132 11.49 6.97 5.62
C GLY A 132 11.84 6.80 7.09
N LEU A 133 11.92 5.56 7.59
CA LEU A 133 12.23 5.30 8.99
C LEU A 133 13.74 5.38 9.30
N PHE A 134 14.57 4.70 8.51
CA PHE A 134 16.00 4.56 8.80
C PHE A 134 16.85 5.71 8.24
N GLU A 135 16.48 6.30 7.10
CA GLU A 135 17.27 7.37 6.48
C GLU A 135 16.78 8.77 6.87
N ILE A 136 15.46 8.98 6.96
CA ILE A 136 14.88 10.28 7.33
C ILE A 136 14.76 10.40 8.86
N CYS A 137 13.95 9.53 9.47
CA CYS A 137 13.74 9.57 10.91
C CYS A 137 14.98 9.14 11.70
N LYS A 138 15.89 8.36 11.10
CA LYS A 138 17.14 7.87 11.72
C LYS A 138 16.88 7.36 13.14
N ILE A 139 15.89 6.47 13.25
CA ILE A 139 15.39 5.99 14.54
C ILE A 139 16.49 5.40 15.41
N ARG A 140 16.31 5.51 16.72
CA ARG A 140 17.19 4.94 17.74
C ARG A 140 16.36 4.06 18.66
N ALA A 141 16.98 3.03 19.21
CA ALA A 141 16.36 2.25 20.28
C ALA A 141 15.91 3.19 21.42
N GLY A 142 14.69 2.99 21.91
CA GLY A 142 14.05 3.87 22.90
C GLY A 142 13.36 5.11 22.34
N ASP A 143 13.47 5.43 21.04
CA ASP A 143 12.66 6.50 20.43
C ASP A 143 11.17 6.14 20.48
N THR A 144 10.30 7.15 20.69
CA THR A 144 8.86 7.02 20.43
C THR A 144 8.52 7.47 19.01
N VAL A 145 7.94 6.58 18.20
CA VAL A 145 7.56 6.80 16.80
C VAL A 145 6.04 6.93 16.68
N LEU A 146 5.56 8.08 16.20
CA LEU A 146 4.18 8.28 15.79
C LEU A 146 3.99 7.90 14.32
N VAL A 147 2.93 7.16 14.01
CA VAL A 147 2.54 6.82 12.64
C VAL A 147 1.06 7.14 12.45
N ASN A 148 0.73 8.02 11.52
CA ASN A 148 -0.66 8.22 11.09
C ASN A 148 -0.97 7.34 9.87
N ALA A 149 -2.26 7.12 9.59
CA ALA A 149 -2.71 6.08 8.65
C ALA A 149 -1.97 4.74 8.90
N ALA A 150 -1.74 4.42 10.18
CA ALA A 150 -0.83 3.35 10.58
C ALA A 150 -1.29 1.96 10.11
N ALA A 151 -2.60 1.76 9.93
CA ALA A 151 -3.13 0.49 9.41
C ALA A 151 -3.02 0.36 7.88
N GLY A 152 -2.42 1.35 7.19
CA GLY A 152 -2.20 1.34 5.75
C GLY A 152 -0.95 0.54 5.34
N ALA A 153 -0.73 0.45 4.03
CA ALA A 153 0.34 -0.38 3.47
C ALA A 153 1.75 0.03 3.92
N VAL A 154 2.04 1.33 3.91
CA VAL A 154 3.31 1.88 4.42
C VAL A 154 3.30 1.87 5.95
N GLY A 155 2.28 2.47 6.56
CA GLY A 155 2.24 2.68 8.02
C GLY A 155 2.36 1.40 8.85
N SER A 156 1.80 0.28 8.39
CA SER A 156 1.85 -0.99 9.14
C SER A 156 3.25 -1.62 9.08
N VAL A 157 3.99 -1.39 8.00
CA VAL A 157 5.40 -1.79 7.89
C VAL A 157 6.28 -0.86 8.73
N VAL A 158 6.04 0.46 8.70
CA VAL A 158 6.77 1.44 9.53
C VAL A 158 6.74 1.04 11.00
N GLY A 159 5.54 0.74 11.53
CA GLY A 159 5.42 0.35 12.93
C GLY A 159 6.21 -0.91 13.27
N GLN A 160 6.12 -1.95 12.44
CA GLN A 160 6.88 -3.19 12.68
C GLN A 160 8.39 -2.98 12.57
N LEU A 161 8.86 -2.19 11.59
CA LEU A 161 10.28 -1.83 11.48
C LEU A 161 10.77 -1.01 12.68
N ALA A 162 9.93 -0.12 13.21
CA ALA A 162 10.24 0.63 14.43
C ALA A 162 10.31 -0.29 15.66
N LYS A 163 9.43 -1.29 15.76
CA LYS A 163 9.53 -2.32 16.82
C LYS A 163 10.83 -3.13 16.70
N ILE A 164 11.21 -3.55 15.49
CA ILE A 164 12.50 -4.21 15.25
C ILE A 164 13.68 -3.30 15.66
N GLY A 165 13.56 -1.99 15.42
CA GLY A 165 14.53 -0.99 15.86
C GLY A 165 14.53 -0.67 17.36
N GLY A 166 13.73 -1.36 18.18
CA GLY A 166 13.66 -1.14 19.63
C GLY A 166 12.91 0.13 20.05
N CYS A 167 12.01 0.64 19.21
CA CYS A 167 11.21 1.82 19.50
C CYS A 167 9.88 1.49 20.22
N LYS A 168 9.31 2.51 20.86
CA LYS A 168 7.88 2.56 21.20
C LYS A 168 7.12 3.12 20.00
N VAL A 169 6.00 2.52 19.63
CA VAL A 169 5.23 2.88 18.43
C VAL A 169 3.79 3.24 18.80
N VAL A 170 3.36 4.42 18.34
CA VAL A 170 2.00 4.93 18.51
C VAL A 170 1.35 5.08 17.13
N GLY A 171 0.17 4.52 16.95
CA GLY A 171 -0.54 4.48 15.68
C GLY A 171 -1.90 5.19 15.71
N SER A 172 -2.24 5.88 14.62
CA SER A 172 -3.59 6.40 14.39
C SER A 172 -4.22 5.72 13.17
N ALA A 173 -5.49 5.30 13.32
CA ALA A 173 -6.29 4.74 12.23
C ALA A 173 -7.75 5.24 12.26
N GLY A 174 -8.50 5.02 11.19
CA GLY A 174 -9.85 5.57 11.03
C GLY A 174 -11.00 4.65 11.42
N SER A 175 -10.75 3.56 12.15
CA SER A 175 -11.77 2.67 12.72
C SER A 175 -11.21 1.83 13.86
N ASP A 176 -12.06 1.40 14.79
CA ASP A 176 -11.65 0.59 15.94
C ASP A 176 -11.12 -0.79 15.53
N LYS A 177 -11.68 -1.37 14.45
CA LYS A 177 -11.15 -2.59 13.84
C LYS A 177 -9.70 -2.43 13.39
N LYS A 178 -9.35 -1.27 12.80
CA LYS A 178 -7.98 -0.98 12.39
C LYS A 178 -7.08 -0.73 13.60
N VAL A 179 -7.59 -0.15 14.68
CA VAL A 179 -6.86 0.01 15.94
C VAL A 179 -6.54 -1.34 16.56
N ALA A 180 -7.51 -2.26 16.62
CA ALA A 180 -7.30 -3.62 17.10
C ALA A 180 -6.22 -4.35 16.28
N TYR A 181 -6.26 -4.22 14.95
CA TYR A 181 -5.21 -4.74 14.08
C TYR A 181 -3.83 -4.14 14.38
N LEU A 182 -3.72 -2.83 14.64
CA LEU A 182 -2.46 -2.20 15.01
C LEU A 182 -1.86 -2.79 16.29
N LYS A 183 -2.70 -3.02 17.30
CA LYS A 183 -2.28 -3.69 18.54
C LYS A 183 -1.81 -5.13 18.29
N GLN A 184 -2.53 -5.87 17.43
CA GLN A 184 -2.16 -7.23 17.04
C GLN A 184 -0.78 -7.30 16.36
N ILE A 185 -0.42 -6.30 15.55
CA ILE A 185 0.88 -6.24 14.86
C ILE A 185 1.98 -5.56 15.69
N GLY A 186 1.76 -5.34 16.99
CA GLY A 186 2.79 -4.93 17.95
C GLY A 186 2.94 -3.43 18.19
N PHE A 187 1.98 -2.59 17.77
CA PHE A 187 1.97 -1.19 18.19
C PHE A 187 1.71 -1.09 19.69
N ASP A 188 2.52 -0.30 20.40
CA ASP A 188 2.39 -0.11 21.84
C ASP A 188 1.12 0.69 22.17
N GLU A 189 0.84 1.76 21.42
CA GLU A 189 -0.42 2.48 21.49
C GLU A 189 -1.09 2.66 20.13
N ALA A 190 -2.42 2.65 20.12
CA ALA A 190 -3.19 2.91 18.93
C ALA A 190 -4.55 3.51 19.26
N PHE A 191 -5.03 4.45 18.47
CA PHE A 191 -6.33 5.08 18.66
C PHE A 191 -7.04 5.39 17.34
N ASN A 192 -8.36 5.49 17.43
CA ASN A 192 -9.21 5.84 16.29
C ASN A 192 -9.39 7.35 16.24
N TYR A 193 -8.73 8.02 15.29
CA TYR A 193 -8.75 9.50 15.24
C TYR A 193 -10.15 10.09 14.96
N LYS A 194 -11.10 9.28 14.50
CA LYS A 194 -12.47 9.74 14.20
C LYS A 194 -13.39 9.72 15.42
N THR A 195 -13.02 9.04 16.50
CA THR A 195 -13.88 8.85 17.68
C THR A 195 -13.34 9.53 18.94
N VAL A 196 -12.12 10.07 18.90
CA VAL A 196 -11.57 10.87 19.99
C VAL A 196 -12.20 12.26 20.01
N GLY A 197 -12.49 12.79 21.20
CA GLY A 197 -13.03 14.15 21.35
C GLY A 197 -12.02 15.24 21.02
N SER A 198 -10.74 14.98 21.27
CA SER A 198 -9.62 15.86 20.91
C SER A 198 -8.43 15.03 20.41
N LEU A 199 -7.92 15.36 19.22
CA LEU A 199 -6.73 14.72 18.70
C LEU A 199 -5.49 15.04 19.53
N GLU A 200 -5.38 16.27 20.03
CA GLU A 200 -4.27 16.70 20.88
C GLU A 200 -4.20 15.88 22.17
N GLU A 201 -5.34 15.71 22.84
CA GLU A 201 -5.43 14.92 24.07
C GLU A 201 -5.13 13.44 23.82
N ALA A 202 -5.61 12.89 22.70
CA ALA A 202 -5.32 11.50 22.33
C ALA A 202 -3.82 11.28 22.09
N LEU A 203 -3.16 12.21 21.39
CA LEU A 203 -1.72 12.15 21.16
C LEU A 203 -0.93 12.30 22.46
N ARG A 204 -1.28 13.24 23.33
CA ARG A 204 -0.63 13.42 24.63
C ARG A 204 -0.83 12.22 25.54
N LYS A 205 -2.02 11.62 25.56
CA LYS A 205 -2.32 10.42 26.35
C LYS A 205 -1.49 9.21 25.89
N ALA A 206 -1.33 9.03 24.57
CA ALA A 206 -0.59 7.90 24.02
C ALA A 206 0.93 8.00 24.24
N SER A 207 1.48 9.22 24.31
CA SER A 207 2.87 9.48 24.69
C SER A 207 2.99 10.80 25.46
N PRO A 208 2.90 10.77 26.81
CA PRO A 208 2.96 11.98 27.63
C PRO A 208 4.25 12.79 27.47
N ASP A 209 5.37 12.10 27.21
CA ASP A 209 6.67 12.75 27.00
C ASP A 209 6.87 13.25 25.56
N GLY A 210 5.89 13.06 24.68
CA GLY A 210 5.95 13.41 23.26
C GLY A 210 6.64 12.37 22.37
N TYR A 211 6.93 12.78 21.13
CA TYR A 211 7.39 11.89 20.05
C TYR A 211 8.78 12.26 19.53
N ASN A 212 9.66 11.26 19.40
CA ASN A 212 11.00 11.43 18.84
C ASN A 212 10.98 11.45 17.30
N CYS A 213 10.08 10.65 16.71
CA CYS A 213 9.90 10.54 15.27
C CYS A 213 8.42 10.56 14.90
N TYR A 214 8.10 11.14 13.76
CA TYR A 214 6.76 11.12 13.18
C TYR A 214 6.83 10.73 11.71
N PHE A 215 6.18 9.62 11.36
CA PHE A 215 6.03 9.18 9.98
C PHE A 215 4.66 9.65 9.47
N ASP A 216 4.69 10.67 8.61
CA ASP A 216 3.50 11.36 8.15
C ASP A 216 3.05 10.89 6.76
N ASN A 217 1.95 10.14 6.73
CA ASN A 217 1.24 9.68 5.54
C ASN A 217 0.02 10.54 5.18
N VAL A 218 -0.40 11.45 6.08
CA VAL A 218 -1.71 12.10 6.01
C VAL A 218 -1.63 13.60 5.75
N GLY A 219 -0.73 14.33 6.40
CA GLY A 219 -0.69 15.79 6.31
C GLY A 219 -1.87 16.47 7.03
N GLY A 220 -2.15 17.72 6.61
CA GLY A 220 -3.32 18.48 7.02
C GLY A 220 -3.37 18.82 8.51
N GLU A 221 -4.60 18.87 9.05
CA GLU A 221 -4.85 19.19 10.45
C GLU A 221 -4.18 18.20 11.41
N PHE A 222 -4.18 16.89 11.08
CA PHE A 222 -3.55 15.87 11.92
C PHE A 222 -2.07 16.19 12.14
N SER A 223 -1.34 16.47 11.06
CA SER A 223 0.09 16.79 11.14
C SER A 223 0.34 18.10 11.85
N SER A 224 -0.51 19.10 11.62
CA SER A 224 -0.42 20.39 12.30
C SER A 224 -0.49 20.24 13.82
N ILE A 225 -1.41 19.41 14.32
CA ILE A 225 -1.55 19.11 15.75
C ILE A 225 -0.39 18.23 16.25
N ALA A 226 0.00 17.22 15.48
CA ALA A 226 1.07 16.30 15.86
C ALA A 226 2.44 16.97 16.04
N LEU A 227 2.75 18.01 15.24
CA LEU A 227 4.01 18.75 15.34
C LEU A 227 4.21 19.40 16.72
N HIS A 228 3.14 19.82 17.39
CA HIS A 228 3.21 20.36 18.75
C HIS A 228 3.50 19.31 19.82
N GLN A 229 3.33 18.02 19.50
CA GLN A 229 3.59 16.89 20.39
C GLN A 229 4.99 16.29 20.21
N MET A 230 5.77 16.83 19.27
CA MET A 230 7.14 16.37 19.02
C MET A 230 8.06 16.81 20.16
N LYS A 231 9.01 15.95 20.51
CA LYS A 231 10.14 16.29 21.39
C LYS A 231 11.08 17.25 20.68
N LYS A 232 11.91 17.94 21.46
CA LYS A 232 13.05 18.71 20.94
C LYS A 232 13.94 17.81 20.08
N PHE A 233 14.37 18.32 18.93
CA PHE A 233 15.12 17.60 17.90
C PHE A 233 14.36 16.44 17.25
N GLY A 234 13.02 16.47 17.32
CA GLY A 234 12.16 15.49 16.66
C GLY A 234 12.37 15.45 15.14
N ARG A 235 12.22 14.26 14.56
CA ARG A 235 12.43 14.02 13.11
C ARG A 235 11.14 13.56 12.45
N ILE A 236 10.78 14.19 11.34
CA ILE A 236 9.52 13.96 10.65
C ILE A 236 9.81 13.53 9.21
N ALA A 237 9.36 12.33 8.86
CA ALA A 237 9.38 11.82 7.51
C ALA A 237 8.03 12.10 6.84
N VAL A 238 8.00 13.06 5.93
CA VAL A 238 6.79 13.42 5.17
C VAL A 238 6.69 12.48 3.97
N CYS A 239 5.97 11.37 4.16
CA CYS A 239 5.74 10.34 3.15
C CYS A 239 4.57 10.67 2.22
N GLY A 240 3.52 11.28 2.75
CA GLY A 240 2.29 11.53 1.98
C GLY A 240 1.38 12.55 2.65
N ALA A 241 0.41 13.02 1.88
CA ALA A 241 -0.56 14.03 2.30
C ALA A 241 -1.98 13.62 1.89
N ILE A 242 -2.36 12.36 2.19
CA ILE A 242 -3.61 11.76 1.67
C ILE A 242 -4.88 12.52 2.08
N SER A 243 -4.84 13.33 3.15
CA SER A 243 -5.99 14.15 3.55
C SER A 243 -6.36 15.20 2.51
N GLY A 244 -5.37 15.66 1.73
CA GLY A 244 -5.56 16.72 0.73
C GLY A 244 -5.75 16.23 -0.70
N TYR A 245 -5.59 14.94 -0.99
CA TYR A 245 -5.60 14.43 -2.37
C TYR A 245 -6.94 14.57 -3.10
N ASN A 246 -8.03 14.76 -2.36
CA ASN A 246 -9.38 14.91 -2.92
C ASN A 246 -9.93 16.31 -2.69
N ASP A 247 -9.12 17.25 -2.22
CA ASP A 247 -9.58 18.60 -2.01
C ASP A 247 -9.74 19.30 -3.36
N THR A 248 -10.91 19.90 -3.59
CA THR A 248 -11.13 20.80 -4.72
C THR A 248 -10.65 22.22 -4.41
N VAL A 249 -10.47 22.54 -3.12
CA VAL A 249 -9.94 23.80 -2.62
C VAL A 249 -8.88 23.46 -1.56
N PRO A 250 -7.66 23.99 -1.65
CA PRO A 250 -6.61 23.72 -0.67
C PRO A 250 -7.06 24.00 0.77
N GLN A 251 -6.81 23.05 1.68
CA GLN A 251 -7.03 23.24 3.11
C GLN A 251 -6.18 24.40 3.65
N LYS A 252 -6.80 25.25 4.46
CA LYS A 252 -6.08 26.21 5.32
C LYS A 252 -5.76 25.52 6.64
N GLY A 253 -4.52 25.60 7.09
CA GLY A 253 -4.06 25.04 8.37
C GLY A 253 -3.29 26.07 9.19
N PRO A 254 -3.07 25.81 10.49
CA PRO A 254 -2.25 26.69 11.31
C PRO A 254 -0.80 26.69 10.83
N TYR A 255 -0.08 27.76 11.14
CA TYR A 255 1.33 27.91 10.81
C TYR A 255 2.19 26.90 11.59
N ILE A 256 2.96 26.09 10.86
CA ILE A 256 3.83 25.06 11.45
C ILE A 256 5.17 25.62 11.97
N GLN A 257 5.49 26.88 11.69
CA GLN A 257 6.77 27.50 12.03
C GLN A 257 7.02 27.51 13.53
N GLY A 258 5.98 27.72 14.35
CA GLY A 258 6.07 27.73 15.81
C GLY A 258 6.67 26.44 16.39
N PRO A 259 6.02 25.27 16.22
CA PRO A 259 6.56 24.02 16.73
C PRO A 259 7.90 23.64 16.08
N VAL A 260 8.09 23.92 14.78
CA VAL A 260 9.36 23.65 14.09
C VAL A 260 10.51 24.44 14.71
N LEU A 261 10.33 25.74 14.96
CA LEU A 261 11.34 26.62 15.55
C LEU A 261 11.65 26.22 17.00
N TRP A 262 10.63 26.12 17.85
CA TRP A 262 10.82 25.93 19.29
C TRP A 262 11.35 24.53 19.63
N ASN A 263 10.92 23.49 18.91
CA ASN A 263 11.42 22.13 19.10
C ASN A 263 12.61 21.80 18.18
N GLN A 264 13.07 22.73 17.34
CA GLN A 264 14.19 22.51 16.41
C GLN A 264 13.99 21.24 15.56
N LEU A 265 12.79 21.11 15.00
CA LEU A 265 12.37 19.91 14.31
C LEU A 265 13.09 19.78 12.97
N TYR A 266 13.42 18.53 12.61
CA TYR A 266 13.83 18.16 11.27
C TYR A 266 12.63 17.60 10.52
N MET A 267 12.22 18.24 9.41
CA MET A 267 11.09 17.77 8.59
C MET A 267 11.53 17.66 7.14
N GLU A 268 11.44 16.45 6.58
CA GLU A 268 11.91 16.18 5.22
C GLU A 268 10.88 15.32 4.47
N GLY A 269 10.51 15.79 3.27
CA GLY A 269 9.74 15.01 2.31
C GLY A 269 10.65 14.10 1.49
N PHE A 270 10.15 12.91 1.12
CA PHE A 270 10.95 11.97 0.35
C PHE A 270 10.12 11.16 -0.64
N ILE A 271 10.77 10.72 -1.71
CA ILE A 271 10.27 9.68 -2.61
C ILE A 271 11.28 8.54 -2.56
N TYR A 272 10.81 7.31 -2.34
CA TYR A 272 11.68 6.14 -2.12
C TYR A 272 12.70 5.91 -3.26
N SER A 273 12.37 6.33 -4.49
CA SER A 273 13.20 6.13 -5.68
C SER A 273 14.54 6.88 -5.63
N ARG A 274 14.72 7.85 -4.72
CA ARG A 274 16.02 8.50 -4.51
C ARG A 274 17.11 7.55 -3.99
N TRP A 275 16.73 6.36 -3.52
CA TRP A 275 17.63 5.27 -3.10
C TRP A 275 17.46 4.02 -3.96
N ASN A 276 17.20 4.19 -5.26
CA ASN A 276 17.06 3.06 -6.19
C ASN A 276 18.32 2.19 -6.28
N ASP A 277 19.50 2.77 -6.05
CA ASP A 277 20.78 2.07 -5.94
C ASP A 277 20.81 1.03 -4.80
N ARG A 278 20.02 1.27 -3.74
CA ARG A 278 19.88 0.37 -2.58
C ARG A 278 18.60 -0.47 -2.59
N ARG A 279 17.82 -0.41 -3.67
CA ARG A 279 16.52 -1.11 -3.77
C ARG A 279 16.66 -2.60 -3.51
N GLU A 280 17.58 -3.27 -4.19
CA GLU A 280 17.72 -4.73 -4.10
C GLU A 280 18.22 -5.19 -2.73
N GLU A 281 19.14 -4.44 -2.13
CA GLU A 281 19.63 -4.64 -0.76
C GLU A 281 18.45 -4.64 0.22
N VAL A 282 17.65 -3.57 0.19
CA VAL A 282 16.54 -3.40 1.14
C VAL A 282 15.42 -4.41 0.90
N LEU A 283 15.09 -4.74 -0.35
CA LEU A 283 14.11 -5.79 -0.63
C LEU A 283 14.54 -7.16 -0.08
N LYS A 284 15.84 -7.50 -0.14
CA LYS A 284 16.37 -8.73 0.47
C LYS A 284 16.26 -8.70 1.99
N ILE A 285 16.51 -7.54 2.64
CA ILE A 285 16.31 -7.35 4.08
C ILE A 285 14.84 -7.54 4.46
N LEU A 286 13.93 -6.87 3.75
CA LEU A 286 12.49 -6.97 4.00
C LEU A 286 11.97 -8.40 3.81
N LEU A 287 12.40 -9.09 2.74
CA LEU A 287 12.05 -10.50 2.52
C LEU A 287 12.58 -11.40 3.64
N ARG A 288 13.80 -11.16 4.12
CA ARG A 288 14.38 -11.91 5.23
C ARG A 288 13.54 -11.75 6.49
N TRP A 289 13.17 -10.53 6.87
CA TRP A 289 12.32 -10.31 8.03
C TRP A 289 10.93 -10.95 7.87
N VAL A 290 10.35 -10.93 6.67
CA VAL A 290 9.09 -11.65 6.38
C VAL A 290 9.24 -13.15 6.61
N LEU A 291 10.40 -13.72 6.29
CA LEU A 291 10.69 -15.15 6.47
C LEU A 291 11.02 -15.51 7.92
N GLU A 292 11.84 -14.74 8.60
CA GLU A 292 12.22 -14.96 10.00
C GLU A 292 11.01 -14.87 10.93
N VAL A 293 10.15 -13.87 10.70
CA VAL A 293 8.86 -13.77 11.39
C VAL A 293 7.98 -15.00 11.17
N ARG A 294 8.13 -15.70 10.04
CA ARG A 294 7.40 -16.95 9.74
C ARG A 294 8.12 -18.23 10.16
N GLY A 295 9.42 -18.17 10.45
CA GLY A 295 10.30 -19.34 10.59
C GLY A 295 10.88 -19.58 11.98
N VAL A 296 10.76 -18.64 12.93
CA VAL A 296 11.36 -18.79 14.26
C VAL A 296 10.32 -19.15 15.33
N THR A 297 10.47 -20.34 15.92
CA THR A 297 9.94 -20.69 17.24
C THR A 297 10.72 -19.91 18.30
N VAL A 298 10.36 -18.65 18.54
CA VAL A 298 10.89 -17.86 19.67
C VAL A 298 10.00 -18.13 20.90
N PRO A 299 10.56 -18.37 22.10
CA PRO A 299 9.77 -18.48 23.32
C PRO A 299 9.04 -17.16 23.62
N GLN A 300 7.72 -17.29 23.77
CA GLN A 300 6.76 -16.34 24.35
C GLN A 300 6.60 -14.96 23.70
N THR A 301 5.50 -14.91 22.92
CA THR A 301 4.49 -13.84 22.88
C THR A 301 4.88 -12.57 22.11
N THR A 302 4.29 -12.47 20.90
CA THR A 302 3.71 -11.27 20.23
C THR A 302 4.06 -11.21 18.74
N VAL A 303 3.96 -12.31 17.98
CA VAL A 303 3.95 -12.22 16.50
C VAL A 303 3.14 -13.36 15.86
N ARG A 304 2.07 -13.81 16.51
CA ARG A 304 1.17 -14.81 15.93
C ARG A 304 0.05 -14.06 15.20
N GLU A 305 -0.07 -14.30 13.89
CA GLU A 305 -1.05 -13.74 12.92
C GLU A 305 -0.62 -12.55 12.06
N LEU A 306 0.67 -12.32 11.86
CA LEU A 306 1.17 -11.23 11.01
C LEU A 306 1.37 -11.68 9.54
N MET A 307 0.71 -10.96 8.62
CA MET A 307 0.88 -10.94 7.15
C MET A 307 0.04 -11.90 6.28
N LEU A 308 -1.10 -12.42 6.74
CA LEU A 308 -2.06 -13.08 5.85
C LEU A 308 -3.50 -12.78 6.25
N LEU A 309 -4.24 -12.07 5.40
CA LEU A 309 -5.70 -12.18 5.36
C LEU A 309 -6.20 -12.36 3.92
N PRO A 310 -7.27 -13.14 3.68
CA PRO A 310 -7.68 -13.63 2.36
C PRO A 310 -8.53 -12.62 1.56
N PHE A 311 -8.54 -12.83 0.24
CA PHE A 311 -8.97 -11.94 -0.84
C PHE A 311 -10.49 -11.64 -1.00
N SER A 312 -11.41 -12.10 -0.15
CA SER A 312 -12.84 -12.08 -0.53
C SER A 312 -13.67 -10.86 -0.11
N GLN A 313 -13.17 -9.89 0.67
CA GLN A 313 -14.03 -8.85 1.23
C GLN A 313 -13.29 -7.53 1.48
N MET A 314 -13.37 -6.54 0.57
CA MET A 314 -13.64 -5.10 0.86
C MET A 314 -13.38 -4.12 -0.31
N PRO A 315 -14.08 -2.95 -0.33
CA PRO A 315 -14.02 -1.91 -1.38
C PRO A 315 -13.06 -0.73 -1.06
N VAL A 316 -12.37 -0.18 -2.07
CA VAL A 316 -11.37 0.93 -1.92
C VAL A 316 -11.93 2.34 -2.10
N TYR A 317 -13.19 2.52 -2.51
CA TYR A 317 -13.62 3.84 -2.99
C TYR A 317 -14.61 4.63 -2.12
N ALA A 318 -14.95 4.20 -0.91
CA ALA A 318 -15.84 5.00 -0.05
C ALA A 318 -15.42 5.02 1.42
N ASN A 319 -15.26 6.24 1.95
CA ASN A 319 -15.13 6.51 3.39
C ASN A 319 -16.50 6.56 4.10
N LYS A 320 -17.55 5.97 3.49
CA LYS A 320 -18.89 5.80 4.08
C LYS A 320 -19.50 4.47 3.60
N SER A 321 -19.92 3.67 4.56
CA SER A 321 -20.78 2.49 4.41
C SER A 321 -22.18 2.85 3.89
N GLN A 322 -22.86 1.84 3.34
CA GLN A 322 -24.19 1.81 2.69
C GLN A 322 -24.22 2.18 1.19
N VAL A 323 -24.13 1.15 0.32
CA VAL A 323 -25.21 0.73 -0.59
C VAL A 323 -24.95 -0.74 -0.95
N CYS A 324 -25.84 -1.64 -0.52
CA CYS A 324 -26.03 -2.90 -1.21
C CYS A 324 -26.67 -2.60 -2.57
N SER A 325 -25.93 -2.74 -3.65
CA SER A 325 -26.45 -3.29 -4.92
C SER A 325 -25.29 -3.55 -5.89
N HIS A 326 -25.00 -4.84 -6.07
CA HIS A 326 -24.64 -5.51 -7.32
C HIS A 326 -23.89 -4.68 -8.38
N THR A 327 -22.61 -4.99 -8.64
CA THR A 327 -22.05 -5.37 -9.97
C THR A 327 -20.54 -5.54 -9.87
N LEU A 328 -20.12 -6.78 -9.63
CA LEU A 328 -18.82 -7.32 -10.06
C LEU A 328 -18.91 -8.86 -9.99
N LEU A 329 -19.85 -9.46 -10.73
CA LEU A 329 -19.93 -10.91 -10.89
C LEU A 329 -20.35 -11.28 -12.31
N PHE A 330 -19.52 -12.12 -12.92
CA PHE A 330 -19.90 -13.01 -14.01
C PHE A 330 -21.04 -13.93 -13.48
N HIS A 331 -22.21 -13.82 -14.12
CA HIS A 331 -23.53 -14.48 -13.97
C HIS A 331 -24.00 -15.19 -12.67
N THR A 332 -25.13 -14.66 -12.15
CA THR A 332 -26.40 -15.21 -11.61
C THR A 332 -26.51 -16.65 -11.04
N GLN A 333 -26.65 -16.78 -9.70
CA GLN A 333 -27.78 -17.38 -8.96
C GLN A 333 -27.56 -17.26 -7.42
N PRO A 334 -28.61 -17.20 -6.55
CA PRO A 334 -28.49 -16.80 -5.15
C PRO A 334 -28.33 -17.99 -4.17
N VAL A 335 -27.46 -17.85 -3.16
CA VAL A 335 -27.32 -18.78 -2.01
C VAL A 335 -27.11 -17.95 -0.71
N PRO A 336 -27.67 -18.34 0.47
CA PRO A 336 -27.88 -17.44 1.60
C PRO A 336 -26.68 -17.26 2.56
N LEU A 337 -26.74 -16.18 3.35
CA LEU A 337 -25.73 -15.65 4.27
C LEU A 337 -25.46 -16.54 5.52
N ALA A 338 -24.17 -16.77 5.82
CA ALA A 338 -23.64 -17.01 7.18
C ALA A 338 -22.11 -16.78 7.23
N GLY A 339 -21.62 -16.08 8.26
CA GLY A 339 -20.23 -16.20 8.77
C GLY A 339 -19.20 -15.10 8.44
N ASP A 340 -18.75 -14.41 9.50
CA ASP A 340 -17.46 -13.72 9.76
C ASP A 340 -16.59 -13.12 8.64
N MET A 341 -16.24 -11.83 8.78
CA MET A 341 -15.64 -11.01 7.72
C MET A 341 -14.33 -10.26 8.11
N GLY A 342 -13.21 -10.60 7.43
CA GLY A 342 -11.80 -10.24 7.69
C GLY A 342 -11.34 -8.81 7.31
N VAL A 343 -10.02 -8.53 7.34
CA VAL A 343 -9.36 -7.19 7.36
C VAL A 343 -8.13 -7.12 6.43
N GLY A 344 -7.82 -5.99 5.77
CA GLY A 344 -6.49 -5.68 5.20
C GLY A 344 -6.37 -5.62 3.66
N TRP A 345 -5.40 -4.82 3.18
CA TRP A 345 -4.75 -4.70 1.85
C TRP A 345 -5.58 -4.79 0.56
N VAL A 346 -5.34 -3.90 -0.42
CA VAL A 346 -5.89 -4.09 -1.78
C VAL A 346 -4.79 -4.34 -2.79
N CYS A 347 -4.48 -5.62 -2.90
CA CYS A 347 -3.86 -6.23 -4.05
C CYS A 347 -4.99 -6.97 -4.78
N VAL A 348 -5.45 -6.47 -5.93
CA VAL A 348 -6.61 -7.07 -6.61
C VAL A 348 -6.14 -8.32 -7.35
N SER A 349 -6.50 -9.51 -6.87
CA SER A 349 -6.27 -10.76 -7.60
C SER A 349 -7.20 -10.83 -8.81
N ILE A 350 -6.61 -11.01 -9.98
CA ILE A 350 -7.33 -11.22 -11.23
C ILE A 350 -7.51 -12.73 -11.36
N LYS A 351 -8.63 -13.28 -10.86
CA LYS A 351 -8.92 -14.70 -11.12
C LYS A 351 -9.34 -14.87 -12.58
N ALA A 352 -8.54 -15.59 -13.35
CA ALA A 352 -8.90 -16.10 -14.67
C ALA A 352 -10.02 -17.15 -14.54
N CYS A 353 -11.14 -16.90 -15.22
CA CYS A 353 -12.22 -17.89 -15.36
C CYS A 353 -11.74 -18.99 -16.32
N ARG A 354 -11.28 -20.13 -15.80
CA ARG A 354 -11.11 -21.35 -16.59
C ARG A 354 -12.49 -21.97 -16.78
N ILE A 355 -13.09 -21.74 -17.95
CA ILE A 355 -14.24 -22.52 -18.41
C ILE A 355 -13.70 -23.91 -18.79
N GLN A 356 -13.84 -24.88 -17.89
CA GLN A 356 -13.82 -26.30 -18.27
C GLN A 356 -15.20 -26.64 -18.81
N TYR A 357 -15.32 -26.74 -20.13
CA TYR A 357 -16.43 -27.48 -20.73
C TYR A 357 -16.29 -28.95 -20.33
N ARG A 358 -17.23 -29.46 -19.54
CA ARG A 358 -17.52 -30.89 -19.51
C ARG A 358 -18.95 -31.05 -20.04
N ARG A 359 -19.03 -31.57 -21.27
CA ARG A 359 -20.25 -32.09 -21.89
C ARG A 359 -20.55 -33.47 -21.28
N GLU A 360 -21.83 -33.82 -21.34
CA GLU A 360 -22.44 -35.16 -21.19
C GLU A 360 -22.53 -35.67 -19.73
N GLU A 361 -23.68 -36.08 -19.19
CA GLU A 361 -25.08 -36.27 -19.65
C GLU A 361 -26.03 -35.94 -18.48
#